data_AF-A0A0F9MRS7-F1
#
_entry.id   AF-A0A0F9MRS7-F1
#
_cell.length_a   1.000
_cell.length_b   1.000
_cell.length_c   1.000
_cell.angle_alpha   90.00
_cell.angle_beta   90.00
_cell.angle_gamma   90.00
#
_symmetry.space_group_name_H-M   'P 1'
#
loop_
_entity.id
_entity.type
_entity.pdbx_description
1 polymer ?
#
loop_
_entity_poly.entity_id
_entity_poly.type
_entity_poly.pdbx_seq_one_letter_code
_entity_poly.pdbx_strand_id
1 'polypeptide(L)'
;MIYCYSIESGEIFERNFPFGKAPERIRIVSDVFATRDFAAEQVGRPSKTGWPITCCASGVNANQAQELRDELKKCGVPTEVTVNGDPIYTSHEHRKKALRARGIHDNNSFC
;
A
#
# COMPACT_ATOMS: atom_id res chain seq x y z
N MET A 1 3.32 -0.40 25.57
CA MET A 1 2.65 0.06 24.35
C MET A 1 3.68 0.00 23.23
N ILE A 2 3.29 -0.53 22.08
CA ILE A 2 4.17 -0.68 20.93
C ILE A 2 4.15 0.64 20.16
N TYR A 3 5.33 1.17 19.88
CA TYR A 3 5.54 2.39 19.11
C TYR A 3 6.39 2.06 17.90
N CYS A 4 6.06 2.65 16.76
CA CYS A 4 6.73 2.38 15.49
C CYS A 4 7.73 3.50 15.21
N TYR A 5 8.93 3.14 14.76
CA TYR A 5 9.99 4.07 14.40
C TYR A 5 10.49 3.77 13.00
N SER A 6 10.63 4.79 12.17
CA SER A 6 11.17 4.67 10.82
C SER A 6 12.56 5.29 10.72
N ILE A 7 13.44 4.67 9.96
CA ILE A 7 14.72 5.27 9.53
C ILE A 7 14.60 5.87 8.14
N GLU A 8 15.58 6.68 7.71
CA GLU A 8 15.56 7.32 6.38
C GLU A 8 15.48 6.32 5.21
N SER A 9 16.00 5.10 5.38
CA SER A 9 15.87 4.05 4.36
C SER A 9 14.45 3.47 4.23
N GLY A 10 13.53 3.86 5.12
CA GLY A 10 12.12 3.44 5.09
C GLY A 10 11.82 2.15 5.85
N GLU A 11 12.81 1.52 6.50
CA GLU A 11 12.56 0.41 7.41
C GLU A 11 11.84 0.87 8.68
N ILE A 12 10.89 0.07 9.15
CA ILE A 12 10.07 0.35 10.34
C ILE A 12 10.43 -0.66 11.42
N PHE A 13 10.62 -0.17 12.64
CA PHE A 13 10.95 -0.95 13.81
C PHE A 13 9.91 -0.73 14.90
N GLU A 14 9.49 -1.81 15.54
CA GLU A 14 8.59 -1.77 16.69
C GLU A 14 9.40 -1.77 17.98
N ARG A 15 9.08 -0.85 18.90
CA ARG A 15 9.68 -0.80 20.23
C ARG A 15 8.63 -0.63 21.31
N ASN A 16 8.79 -1.39 22.39
CA ASN A 16 7.94 -1.29 23.55
C ASN A 16 8.44 -0.19 24.49
N PHE A 17 7.56 0.76 24.79
CA PHE A 17 7.77 1.73 25.87
C PHE A 17 6.57 1.76 26.82
N PRO A 18 6.76 2.20 28.08
CA PRO A 18 5.65 2.56 28.96
C PRO A 18 4.78 3.64 28.32
N PHE A 19 3.50 3.66 28.70
CA PHE A 19 2.55 4.66 28.21
C PHE A 19 3.05 6.08 28.52
N GLY A 20 3.06 6.97 27.51
CA GLY A 20 3.50 8.36 27.66
C GLY A 20 5.00 8.57 27.87
N LYS A 21 5.83 7.53 27.75
CA LYS A 21 7.30 7.59 27.91
C LYS A 21 8.07 7.30 26.63
N ALA A 22 7.39 7.22 25.49
CA ALA A 22 8.05 7.00 24.20
C ALA A 22 8.80 8.25 23.74
N PRO A 23 10.13 8.17 23.53
CA PRO A 23 10.91 9.27 22.99
C PRO A 23 10.56 9.51 21.51
N GLU A 24 10.75 10.74 21.01
CA GLU A 24 10.49 11.06 19.60
C GLU A 24 11.53 10.44 18.65
N ARG A 25 12.76 10.24 19.14
CA ARG A 25 13.88 9.66 18.40
C ARG A 25 14.57 8.58 19.23
N ILE A 26 14.92 7.47 18.58
CA ILE A 26 15.69 6.38 19.19
C ILE A 26 16.95 6.10 18.36
N ARG A 27 18.02 5.65 19.02
CA ARG A 27 19.23 5.14 18.35
C ARG A 27 19.10 3.62 18.21
N ILE A 28 19.19 3.09 16.98
CA ILE A 28 19.01 1.65 16.73
C ILE A 28 20.35 0.90 16.76
N VAL A 29 21.31 1.31 15.92
CA VAL A 29 22.68 0.75 15.88
C VAL A 29 23.66 1.87 15.56
N SER A 30 24.73 1.94 16.35
CA SER A 30 25.97 2.74 16.30
C SER A 30 25.96 4.18 15.76
N ASP A 31 25.11 4.61 14.83
CA ASP A 31 24.84 6.02 14.46
C ASP A 31 23.51 6.24 13.69
N VAL A 32 22.67 5.21 13.55
CA VAL A 32 21.37 5.35 12.88
C VAL A 32 20.30 5.80 13.88
N PHE A 33 19.71 6.95 13.61
CA PHE A 33 18.55 7.47 14.35
C PHE A 33 17.26 7.12 13.62
N ALA A 34 16.30 6.60 14.36
CA ALA A 34 14.94 6.40 13.90
C ALA A 34 14.01 7.40 14.58
N THR A 35 13.07 7.95 13.81
CA THR A 35 12.03 8.86 14.28
C THR A 35 10.74 8.11 14.47
N ARG A 36 9.96 8.49 15.48
CA ARG A 36 8.64 7.90 15.72
C ARG A 36 7.72 8.13 14.52
N ASP A 37 7.24 7.06 13.92
CA ASP A 37 6.33 7.08 12.77
C ASP A 37 4.89 6.89 13.28
N PHE A 38 4.25 8.01 13.64
CA PHE A 38 2.85 8.03 14.08
C PHE A 38 1.89 7.44 13.04
N ALA A 39 2.23 7.50 11.74
CA ALA A 39 1.42 6.89 10.70
C ALA A 39 1.57 5.37 10.67
N ALA A 40 2.76 4.83 10.99
CA ALA A 40 2.96 3.40 11.20
C ALA A 40 2.34 2.88 12.50
N GLU A 41 2.09 3.73 13.48
CA GLU A 41 1.36 3.37 14.71
C GLU A 41 -0.15 3.23 14.49
N GLN A 42 -0.68 3.77 13.38
CA GLN A 42 -2.09 3.64 13.04
C GLN A 42 -2.40 2.28 12.42
N VAL A 43 -3.45 1.64 12.92
CA VAL A 43 -4.03 0.43 12.33
C VAL A 43 -4.58 0.79 10.94
N GLY A 44 -4.16 0.04 9.92
CA GLY A 44 -4.66 0.21 8.55
C GLY A 44 -3.68 0.89 7.58
N ARG A 45 -2.43 1.15 7.99
CA ARG A 45 -1.44 1.69 7.05
C ARG A 45 -1.22 0.72 5.87
N PRO A 46 -1.43 1.17 4.63
CA PRO A 46 -1.11 0.38 3.46
C PRO A 46 0.39 0.02 3.42
N SER A 47 0.71 -1.26 3.18
CA SER A 47 2.11 -1.71 3.06
C SER A 47 2.78 -1.04 1.86
N LYS A 48 3.94 -0.42 2.08
CA LYS A 48 4.78 0.09 0.99
C LYS A 48 5.53 -1.04 0.25
N THR A 49 5.59 -2.23 0.85
CA THR A 49 6.26 -3.42 0.31
C THR A 49 5.24 -4.48 -0.13
N GLY A 50 5.63 -5.36 -1.06
CA GLY A 50 4.76 -6.42 -1.58
C GLY A 50 3.93 -6.05 -2.81
N TRP A 51 4.26 -4.93 -3.47
CA TRP A 51 3.74 -4.57 -4.79
C TRP A 51 4.73 -5.00 -5.89
N PRO A 52 4.28 -5.37 -7.10
CA PRO A 52 2.91 -5.39 -7.58
C PRO A 52 2.06 -6.53 -7.02
N ILE A 53 0.73 -6.33 -6.93
CA ILE A 53 -0.23 -7.35 -6.52
C ILE A 53 -1.25 -7.64 -7.64
N THR A 54 -1.60 -8.91 -7.80
CA THR A 54 -2.75 -9.35 -8.58
C THR A 54 -4.02 -9.31 -7.73
N CYS A 55 -5.11 -8.79 -8.28
CA CYS A 55 -6.37 -8.65 -7.55
C CYS A 55 -7.52 -9.43 -8.20
N CYS A 56 -7.73 -10.66 -7.75
CA CYS A 56 -8.81 -11.53 -8.22
C CYS A 56 -10.21 -10.96 -7.96
N ALA A 57 -10.41 -10.24 -6.85
CA ALA A 57 -11.70 -9.64 -6.51
C ALA A 57 -12.16 -8.55 -7.50
N SER A 58 -11.21 -7.97 -8.23
CA SER A 58 -11.50 -6.98 -9.27
C SER A 58 -11.26 -7.53 -10.68
N GLY A 59 -11.05 -8.83 -10.82
CA GLY A 59 -10.87 -9.50 -12.10
C GLY A 59 -12.13 -9.48 -12.95
N VAL A 60 -11.92 -9.65 -14.26
CA VAL A 60 -12.98 -9.94 -15.24
C VAL A 60 -12.76 -11.34 -15.81
N ASN A 61 -13.70 -11.83 -16.61
CA ASN A 61 -13.46 -13.08 -17.35
C ASN A 61 -12.25 -12.91 -18.29
N ALA A 62 -11.45 -13.97 -18.48
CA ALA A 62 -10.29 -13.99 -19.37
C ALA A 62 -10.58 -13.40 -20.77
N ASN A 63 -11.78 -13.66 -21.33
CA ASN A 63 -12.18 -13.14 -22.64
C ASN A 63 -12.35 -11.61 -22.66
N GLN A 64 -12.60 -10.99 -21.51
CA GLN A 64 -12.78 -9.54 -21.36
C GLN A 64 -11.52 -8.85 -20.82
N ALA A 65 -10.42 -9.58 -20.65
CA ALA A 65 -9.17 -9.01 -20.13
C ALA A 65 -8.67 -7.84 -20.99
N GLN A 66 -8.84 -7.93 -22.32
CA GLN A 66 -8.44 -6.85 -23.22
C GLN A 66 -9.33 -5.61 -23.09
N GLU A 67 -10.65 -5.80 -22.98
CA GLU A 67 -11.61 -4.72 -22.77
C GLU A 67 -11.27 -3.94 -21.49
N LEU A 68 -10.95 -4.66 -20.40
CA LEU A 68 -10.55 -4.03 -19.13
C LEU A 68 -9.26 -3.21 -19.27
N ARG A 69 -8.25 -3.72 -20.01
CA ARG A 69 -7.01 -2.96 -20.26
C ARG A 69 -7.31 -1.66 -21.00
N ASP A 70 -8.14 -1.72 -22.03
CA ASP A 70 -8.46 -0.57 -22.87
C ASP A 70 -9.31 0.47 -22.13
N GLU A 71 -10.28 0.02 -21.32
CA GLU A 71 -11.09 0.89 -20.47
C GLU A 71 -10.23 1.63 -19.44
N LEU A 72 -9.39 0.92 -18.69
CA LEU A 72 -8.52 1.52 -17.68
C LEU A 72 -7.50 2.49 -18.31
N LYS A 73 -6.95 2.14 -19.48
CA LYS A 73 -6.10 3.03 -20.27
C LYS A 73 -6.84 4.29 -20.72
N LYS A 74 -8.10 4.17 -21.16
CA LYS A 74 -8.96 5.32 -21.53
C LYS A 74 -9.26 6.22 -20.34
N CYS A 75 -9.37 5.66 -19.14
CA CYS A 75 -9.53 6.40 -17.89
C CYS A 75 -8.21 7.03 -17.37
N GLY A 76 -7.11 6.90 -18.11
CA GLY A 76 -5.80 7.46 -17.73
C GLY A 76 -5.05 6.66 -16.67
N VAL A 77 -5.44 5.40 -16.45
CA VAL A 77 -4.83 4.49 -15.48
C VAL A 77 -4.44 3.20 -16.21
N PRO A 78 -3.34 3.20 -17.00
CA PRO A 78 -2.92 2.00 -17.71
C PRO A 78 -2.57 0.88 -16.71
N THR A 79 -3.32 -0.21 -16.76
CA THR A 79 -3.20 -1.35 -15.84
C THR A 79 -2.99 -2.63 -16.65
N GLU A 80 -1.98 -3.41 -16.28
CA GLU A 80 -1.77 -4.74 -16.85
C GLU A 80 -2.78 -5.74 -16.28
N VAL A 81 -3.19 -6.70 -17.10
CA VAL A 81 -4.18 -7.73 -16.72
C VAL A 81 -3.58 -9.10 -17.03
N THR A 82 -3.74 -10.07 -16.14
CA THR A 82 -3.26 -11.45 -16.34
C THR A 82 -4.08 -12.16 -17.42
N VAL A 83 -3.61 -13.35 -17.85
CA VAL A 83 -4.37 -14.20 -18.79
C VAL A 83 -5.73 -14.63 -18.24
N ASN A 84 -5.87 -14.65 -16.90
CA ASN A 84 -7.11 -15.02 -16.23
C ASN A 84 -8.10 -13.85 -16.13
N GLY A 85 -7.67 -12.63 -16.49
CA GLY A 85 -8.48 -11.41 -16.36
C GLY A 85 -8.28 -10.65 -15.05
N ASP A 86 -7.24 -10.97 -14.26
CA ASP A 86 -6.97 -10.27 -12.99
C ASP A 86 -6.08 -9.05 -13.23
N PRO A 87 -6.47 -7.83 -12.80
CA PRO A 87 -5.62 -6.66 -12.90
C PRO A 87 -4.43 -6.73 -11.93
N ILE A 88 -3.29 -6.22 -12.40
CA ILE A 88 -2.03 -6.11 -11.68
C ILE A 88 -1.83 -4.66 -11.26
N TYR A 89 -1.90 -4.41 -9.97
CA TYR A 89 -1.70 -3.09 -9.41
C TYR A 89 -0.26 -2.94 -8.90
N THR A 90 0.37 -1.82 -9.21
CA THR A 90 1.78 -1.54 -8.85
C THR A 90 1.94 -0.72 -7.59
N SER A 91 0.87 -0.09 -7.11
CA SER A 91 0.84 0.66 -5.86
C SER A 91 -0.59 0.79 -5.34
N HIS A 92 -0.73 1.16 -4.06
CA HIS A 92 -2.03 1.50 -3.47
C HIS A 92 -2.74 2.62 -4.23
N GLU A 93 -2.01 3.67 -4.63
CA GLU A 93 -2.59 4.77 -5.41
C GLU A 93 -3.07 4.28 -6.78
N HIS A 94 -2.30 3.42 -7.44
CA HIS A 94 -2.68 2.83 -8.72
C HIS A 94 -3.96 2.00 -8.56
N ARG A 95 -4.02 1.11 -7.57
CA ARG A 95 -5.22 0.32 -7.25
C ARG A 95 -6.43 1.23 -7.00
N LYS A 96 -6.29 2.27 -6.17
CA LYS A 96 -7.36 3.21 -5.86
C LYS A 96 -7.87 3.94 -7.11
N LYS A 97 -6.97 4.40 -7.98
CA LYS A 97 -7.34 5.06 -9.25
C LYS A 97 -8.05 4.10 -10.20
N ALA A 98 -7.54 2.88 -10.36
CA ALA A 98 -8.12 1.86 -11.23
C ALA A 98 -9.51 1.40 -10.75
N LEU A 99 -9.68 1.18 -9.44
CA LEU A 99 -10.97 0.83 -8.86
C LEU A 99 -11.97 1.99 -8.99
N ARG A 100 -11.54 3.23 -8.73
CA ARG A 100 -12.40 4.41 -8.89
C ARG A 100 -12.82 4.64 -10.34
N ALA A 101 -11.95 4.40 -11.31
CA ALA A 101 -12.28 4.48 -12.73
C ALA A 101 -13.44 3.54 -13.10
N ARG A 102 -13.56 2.42 -12.40
CA ARG A 102 -14.62 1.42 -12.56
C ARG A 102 -15.83 1.64 -11.63
N GLY A 103 -15.87 2.74 -10.89
CA GLY A 103 -16.92 3.03 -9.91
C GLY A 103 -16.85 2.18 -8.63
N ILE A 104 -15.76 1.46 -8.39
CA ILE A 104 -15.56 0.63 -7.20
C ILE A 104 -14.87 1.45 -6.11
N HIS A 105 -15.41 1.42 -4.90
CA HIS A 105 -14.80 2.05 -3.74
C HIS A 105 -13.86 1.09 -3.01
N ASP A 106 -12.61 1.50 -2.81
CA ASP A 106 -11.62 0.70 -2.10
C ASP A 106 -11.65 1.00 -0.60
N ASN A 107 -12.41 0.21 0.15
CA ASN A 107 -12.50 0.30 1.61
C ASN A 107 -11.17 -0.01 2.33
N ASN A 108 -10.20 -0.62 1.64
CA ASN A 108 -8.94 -1.08 2.24
C ASN A 108 -7.72 -0.26 1.78
N SER A 109 -7.93 0.78 0.96
CA SER A 109 -6.91 1.78 0.64
C SER A 109 -7.09 2.99 1.55
N PHE A 110 -6.67 2.85 2.80
CA PHE A 110 -6.60 3.97 3.75
C PHE A 110 -5.57 5.00 3.25
N CYS A 111 -5.95 6.28 3.33
CA CYS A 111 -5.08 7.42 3.02
C CYS A 111 -4.19 7.74 4.21
#